data_AF-A0A3C0AWU4-F1
#
_entry.id   AF-A0A3C0AWU4-F1
#
_cell.length_a   1.000
_cell.length_b   1.000
_cell.length_c   1.000
_cell.angle_alpha   90.00
_cell.angle_beta   90.00
_cell.angle_gamma   90.00
#
_symmetry.space_group_name_H-M   'P 1'
#
loop_
_entity.id
_entity.type
_entity.pdbx_description
1 polymer ?
#
loop_
_entity_poly.entity_id
_entity_poly.type
_entity_poly.pdbx_seq_one_letter_code
_entity_poly.pdbx_strand_id
1 'polypeptide(L)'
;IYHLLEKVTDKDRNHTLIITTHSPYVLYALNNCMMGGLVKDNIPKEVQNELQSKYSWINPELVSVWEIQYGKGTIRQIKNNDTGTISKHYFNGIMNDVMEEYYDLLTYLKIGNNEG
;
A
#
# COMPACT_ATOMS: atom_id res chain seq x y z
N ILE A 1 3.03 3.67 -10.35
CA ILE A 1 3.85 3.25 -9.19
C ILE A 1 4.74 2.04 -9.49
N TYR A 2 4.21 0.94 -10.06
CA TYR A 2 5.04 -0.22 -10.42
C TYR A 2 6.23 0.14 -11.31
N HIS A 3 6.02 0.92 -12.37
CA HIS A 3 7.14 1.38 -13.21
C HIS A 3 8.23 2.13 -12.42
N LEU A 4 7.85 2.94 -11.43
CA LEU A 4 8.82 3.65 -10.59
C LEU A 4 9.62 2.67 -9.72
N LEU A 5 8.93 1.69 -9.11
CA LEU A 5 9.56 0.66 -8.30
C LEU A 5 10.49 -0.25 -9.13
N GLU A 6 10.07 -0.64 -10.33
CA GLU A 6 10.88 -1.39 -11.30
C GLU A 6 12.22 -0.68 -11.58
N LYS A 7 12.19 0.64 -11.84
CA LYS A 7 13.40 1.43 -12.10
C LYS A 7 14.31 1.57 -10.89
N VAL A 8 13.76 1.53 -9.68
CA VAL A 8 14.54 1.63 -8.44
C VAL A 8 15.14 0.28 -8.03
N THR A 9 14.52 -0.83 -8.46
CA THR A 9 15.06 -2.18 -8.27
C THR A 9 16.13 -2.57 -9.30
N ASP A 10 16.44 -1.69 -10.25
CA ASP A 10 17.50 -1.89 -11.23
C ASP A 10 18.86 -2.00 -10.52
N LYS A 11 19.52 -3.16 -10.68
CA LYS A 11 20.78 -3.48 -9.98
C LYS A 11 21.98 -2.71 -10.54
N ASP A 12 21.88 -2.19 -11.75
CA ASP A 12 22.97 -1.44 -12.39
C ASP A 12 23.05 -0.01 -11.84
N ARG A 13 22.10 0.41 -10.99
CA ARG A 13 22.01 1.76 -10.46
C ARG A 13 21.74 1.73 -8.96
N ASN A 14 22.59 2.41 -8.19
CA ASN A 14 22.36 2.57 -6.75
C ASN A 14 21.34 3.69 -6.50
N HIS A 15 20.06 3.37 -6.60
CA HIS A 15 18.95 4.31 -6.42
C HIS A 15 18.35 4.20 -5.01
N THR A 16 17.91 5.35 -4.48
CA THR A 16 17.08 5.43 -3.27
C THR A 16 15.83 6.22 -3.61
N LEU A 17 14.67 5.68 -3.24
CA LEU A 17 13.38 6.31 -3.47
C LEU A 17 12.72 6.63 -2.13
N ILE A 18 12.32 7.89 -1.97
CA ILE A 18 11.49 8.35 -0.86
C ILE A 18 10.14 8.78 -1.43
N ILE A 19 9.06 8.22 -0.90
CA ILE A 19 7.69 8.55 -1.28
C ILE A 19 6.93 9.00 -0.03
N THR A 20 6.35 10.18 -0.07
CA THR A 20 5.34 10.62 0.90
C THR A 20 3.97 10.49 0.24
N THR A 21 3.05 9.75 0.84
CA THR A 21 1.73 9.55 0.24
C THR A 21 0.67 9.31 1.31
N HIS A 22 -0.53 9.80 1.02
CA HIS A 22 -1.77 9.39 1.69
C HIS A 22 -2.57 8.40 0.83
N SER A 23 -2.07 8.02 -0.35
CA SER A 23 -2.79 7.17 -1.28
C SER A 23 -2.77 5.71 -0.81
N PRO A 24 -3.94 5.12 -0.48
CA PRO A 24 -4.00 3.71 -0.12
C PRO A 24 -3.52 2.83 -1.28
N TYR A 25 -3.84 3.24 -2.52
CA TYR A 25 -3.40 2.56 -3.74
C TYR A 25 -1.88 2.42 -3.83
N VAL A 26 -1.12 3.47 -3.52
CA VAL A 26 0.35 3.41 -3.52
C VAL A 26 0.86 2.41 -2.48
N LEU A 27 0.26 2.40 -1.28
CA LEU A 27 0.62 1.47 -0.22
C LEU A 27 0.28 0.02 -0.59
N TYR A 28 -0.89 -0.24 -1.17
CA TYR A 28 -1.25 -1.57 -1.66
C TYR A 28 -0.33 -2.05 -2.77
N ALA A 29 0.00 -1.18 -3.73
CA ALA A 29 0.93 -1.53 -4.81
C ALA A 29 2.33 -1.87 -4.27
N LEU A 30 2.86 -1.07 -3.34
CA LEU A 30 4.11 -1.38 -2.65
C LEU A 30 4.02 -2.70 -1.88
N ASN A 31 2.89 -2.96 -1.22
CA ASN A 31 2.66 -4.20 -0.48
C ASN A 31 2.64 -5.43 -1.40
N ASN A 32 2.04 -5.32 -2.58
CA ASN A 32 2.06 -6.36 -3.61
C ASN A 32 3.47 -6.63 -4.12
N CYS A 33 4.29 -5.58 -4.28
CA CYS A 33 5.69 -5.70 -4.68
C CYS A 33 6.53 -6.44 -3.62
N MET A 34 6.34 -6.10 -2.34
CA MET A 34 7.00 -6.77 -1.22
C MET A 34 6.55 -8.23 -1.09
N MET A 35 5.23 -8.49 -1.15
CA MET A 35 4.68 -9.84 -1.09
C MET A 35 5.20 -10.70 -2.24
N GLY A 36 5.16 -10.18 -3.47
CA GLY A 36 5.73 -10.86 -4.63
C GLY A 36 7.21 -11.21 -4.44
N GLY A 37 8.00 -10.33 -3.84
CA GLY A 37 9.40 -10.60 -3.50
C GLY A 37 9.60 -11.81 -2.57
N LEU A 38 8.64 -12.07 -1.67
CA LEU A 38 8.67 -13.21 -0.73
C LEU A 38 8.22 -14.53 -1.37
N VAL A 39 7.22 -14.47 -2.26
CA VAL A 39 6.56 -15.67 -2.79
C VAL A 39 6.95 -16.03 -4.22
N LYS A 40 7.75 -15.19 -4.90
CA LYS A 40 8.12 -15.37 -6.31
C LYS A 40 8.62 -16.77 -6.66
N ASP A 41 9.36 -17.41 -5.76
CA ASP A 41 9.96 -18.73 -6.02
C ASP A 41 8.94 -19.88 -5.85
N ASN A 42 7.79 -19.59 -5.22
CA ASN A 42 6.69 -20.53 -4.97
C ASN A 42 5.53 -20.39 -5.97
N ILE A 43 5.54 -19.39 -6.85
CA ILE A 43 4.49 -19.15 -7.85
C ILE A 43 4.93 -19.66 -9.22
N PRO A 44 4.12 -20.47 -9.94
CA PRO A 44 4.42 -20.89 -11.31
C PRO A 44 4.61 -19.69 -12.25
N LYS A 45 5.58 -19.77 -13.18
CA LYS A 45 5.96 -18.63 -14.05
C LYS A 45 4.78 -18.09 -14.87
N GLU A 46 3.87 -18.95 -15.27
CA GLU A 46 2.66 -18.62 -16.02
C GLU A 46 1.79 -17.66 -15.21
N VAL A 47 1.57 -17.98 -13.93
CA VAL A 47 0.83 -17.13 -12.98
C VAL A 47 1.59 -15.83 -12.71
N GLN A 48 2.93 -15.88 -12.59
CA GLN A 48 3.71 -14.65 -12.40
C GLN A 48 3.52 -13.65 -13.54
N ASN A 49 3.39 -14.13 -14.79
CA ASN A 49 3.23 -13.28 -15.97
C ASN A 49 1.90 -12.50 -16.00
N GLU A 50 0.89 -12.96 -15.28
CA GLU A 50 -0.42 -12.29 -15.16
C GLU A 50 -0.40 -11.18 -14.10
N LEU A 51 0.59 -11.18 -13.20
CA LEU A 51 0.67 -10.23 -12.10
C LEU A 51 1.32 -8.91 -12.57
N GLN A 52 0.54 -7.83 -12.50
CA GLN A 52 1.01 -6.48 -12.86
C GLN A 52 2.27 -6.03 -12.10
N SER A 53 2.48 -6.54 -10.88
CA SER A 53 3.62 -6.18 -10.03
C SER A 53 4.91 -6.96 -10.31
N LYS A 54 4.88 -7.98 -11.19
CA LYS A 54 5.97 -8.95 -11.40
C LYS A 54 7.35 -8.30 -11.54
N TYR A 55 7.47 -7.29 -12.40
CA TYR A 55 8.76 -6.62 -12.69
C TYR A 55 9.20 -5.66 -11.59
N SER A 56 8.35 -5.41 -10.60
CA SER A 56 8.58 -4.47 -9.52
C SER A 56 8.70 -5.17 -8.16
N TRP A 57 8.83 -6.50 -8.13
CA TRP A 57 8.99 -7.24 -6.90
C TRP A 57 10.31 -6.92 -6.21
N ILE A 58 10.25 -6.72 -4.90
CA ILE A 58 11.38 -6.26 -4.10
C ILE A 58 11.46 -7.04 -2.81
N ASN A 59 12.68 -7.32 -2.33
CA ASN A 59 12.87 -7.90 -1.00
C ASN A 59 12.36 -6.89 0.05
N PRO A 60 11.41 -7.26 0.92
CA PRO A 60 10.88 -6.35 1.91
C PRO A 60 11.91 -5.83 2.93
N GLU A 61 13.06 -6.49 3.08
CA GLU A 61 14.17 -5.99 3.91
C GLU A 61 14.82 -4.72 3.33
N LEU A 62 14.68 -4.48 2.03
CA LEU A 62 15.16 -3.26 1.37
C LEU A 62 14.17 -2.10 1.47
N VAL A 63 13.00 -2.33 2.09
CA VAL A 63 11.91 -1.36 2.18
C VAL A 63 11.62 -1.03 3.63
N SER A 64 11.55 0.26 3.90
CA SER A 64 11.09 0.81 5.18
C SER A 64 9.82 1.63 4.97
N VAL A 65 8.82 1.42 5.81
CA VAL A 65 7.51 2.09 5.71
C VAL A 65 7.13 2.65 7.07
N TRP A 66 6.88 3.96 7.10
CA TRP A 66 6.62 4.72 8.31
C TRP A 66 5.34 5.55 8.15
N GLU A 67 4.57 5.63 9.21
CA GLU A 67 3.45 6.55 9.37
C GLU A 67 3.87 7.73 10.24
N ILE A 68 3.55 8.95 9.80
CA ILE A 68 3.64 10.16 10.62
C ILE A 68 2.34 10.30 11.40
N GLN A 69 2.42 10.29 12.73
CA GLN A 69 1.26 10.46 13.59
C GLN A 69 1.05 11.94 13.89
N TYR A 70 0.23 12.59 13.04
CA TYR A 70 -0.17 13.99 13.22
C TYR A 70 -0.75 14.21 14.62
N GLY A 71 -0.33 15.30 15.28
CA GLY A 71 -0.73 15.64 16.65
C GLY A 71 0.05 14.94 17.76
N LYS A 72 0.77 13.85 17.47
CA LYS A 72 1.64 13.16 18.46
C LYS A 72 3.12 13.48 18.31
N GLY A 73 3.53 13.96 17.13
CA GLY A 73 4.95 14.28 16.84
C GLY A 73 5.84 13.04 16.73
N THR A 74 5.24 11.87 16.49
CA THR A 74 5.94 10.57 16.42
C THR A 74 5.86 9.96 15.03
N ILE A 75 6.83 9.12 14.71
CA ILE A 75 6.80 8.22 13.55
C ILE A 75 6.62 6.79 14.03
N ARG A 76 5.81 6.00 13.31
CA ARG A 76 5.54 4.60 13.64
C ARG A 76 5.89 3.72 12.44
N GLN A 77 6.65 2.64 12.66
CA GLN A 77 6.85 1.62 11.65
C GLN A 77 5.55 0.83 11.45
N ILE A 78 5.10 0.70 10.20
CA ILE A 78 3.83 0.02 9.87
C ILE A 78 4.02 -1.33 9.17
N LYS A 79 5.28 -1.70 8.93
CA LYS A 79 5.69 -3.03 8.45
C LYS A 79 5.56 -4.04 9.60
N ASN A 80 4.86 -5.14 9.36
CA ASN A 80 4.79 -6.28 10.26
C ASN A 80 6.14 -7.03 10.22
N ASN A 81 6.70 -7.35 11.38
CA ASN A 81 8.02 -7.97 11.49
C ASN A 81 8.04 -9.45 11.07
N ASP A 82 6.91 -10.15 11.19
CA ASP A 82 6.79 -11.56 10.83
C ASP A 82 6.64 -11.73 9.31
N THR A 83 5.85 -10.87 8.67
CA THR A 83 5.56 -10.97 7.23
C THR A 83 6.45 -10.09 6.37
N GLY A 84 7.15 -9.11 6.94
CA GLY A 84 7.90 -8.10 6.20
C GLY A 84 7.01 -7.15 5.36
N THR A 85 5.68 -7.20 5.50
CA THR A 85 4.73 -6.43 4.70
C THR A 85 3.91 -5.47 5.56
N ILE A 86 3.19 -4.52 4.96
CA ILE A 86 2.29 -3.63 5.69
C ILE A 86 1.14 -4.45 6.28
N SER A 87 0.86 -4.26 7.57
CA SER A 87 -0.11 -5.07 8.31
C SER A 87 -1.55 -4.88 7.81
N LYS A 88 -2.35 -5.95 7.84
CA LYS A 88 -3.79 -5.89 7.57
C LYS A 88 -4.51 -4.87 8.47
N HIS A 89 -4.10 -4.78 9.73
CA HIS A 89 -4.67 -3.82 10.70
C HIS A 89 -4.49 -2.37 10.25
N TYR A 90 -3.34 -2.04 9.65
CA TYR A 90 -3.11 -0.69 9.13
C TYR A 90 -4.06 -0.35 7.98
N PHE A 91 -4.21 -1.25 7.01
CA PHE A 91 -5.14 -1.07 5.89
C PHE A 91 -6.60 -1.00 6.32
N ASN A 92 -7.01 -1.80 7.31
CA ASN A 92 -8.35 -1.74 7.87
C ASN A 92 -8.64 -0.37 8.50
N GLY A 93 -7.66 0.23 9.18
CA GLY A 93 -7.79 1.59 9.73
C GLY A 93 -8.08 2.62 8.64
N ILE A 94 -7.26 2.65 7.58
CA ILE A 94 -7.46 3.55 6.45
C ILE A 94 -8.85 3.37 5.82
N MET A 95 -9.28 2.11 5.62
CA MET A 95 -10.58 1.83 5.02
C MET A 95 -11.73 2.31 5.93
N ASN A 96 -11.62 2.08 7.24
CA ASN A 96 -12.63 2.54 8.19
C ASN A 96 -12.76 4.06 8.17
N ASP A 97 -11.64 4.80 8.21
CA ASP A 97 -11.66 6.27 8.20
C ASP A 97 -12.36 6.81 6.94
N VAL A 98 -12.05 6.25 5.77
CA VAL A 98 -12.68 6.64 4.49
C VAL A 98 -14.18 6.32 4.47
N MET A 99 -14.57 5.18 5.04
CA MET A 99 -15.98 4.77 5.08
C MET A 99 -16.78 5.59 6.10
N GLU A 100 -16.20 5.90 7.26
CA GLU A 100 -16.81 6.78 8.28
C GLU A 100 -17.07 8.17 7.69
N GLU A 101 -16.09 8.77 7.01
CA GLU A 101 -16.26 10.05 6.32
C GLU A 101 -17.41 9.99 5.29
N TYR A 102 -17.46 8.94 4.47
CA TYR A 102 -18.56 8.75 3.52
C TYR A 102 -19.93 8.64 4.20
N TYR A 103 -20.03 7.88 5.30
CA TYR A 103 -21.28 7.75 6.05
C TYR A 103 -21.71 9.07 6.68
N ASP A 104 -20.77 9.86 7.22
CA ASP A 104 -21.06 11.19 7.74
C ASP A 104 -21.65 12.08 6.65
N LEU A 105 -21.04 12.09 5.46
CA LEU A 105 -21.54 12.85 4.31
C LEU A 105 -22.92 12.39 3.84
N LEU A 106 -23.21 11.08 3.91
CA LEU A 106 -24.53 10.54 3.58
C LEU A 106 -25.63 11.08 4.50
N THR A 107 -25.35 11.39 5.77
CA THR A 107 -26.36 11.97 6.68
C THR A 107 -26.83 13.35 6.21
N TYR A 108 -25.99 14.07 5.47
CA TYR A 108 -26.31 15.38 4.90
C TYR A 108 -26.87 15.29 3.47
N LEU A 109 -26.75 14.14 2.82
CA LEU A 109 -27.37 13.88 1.53
C LEU A 109 -28.89 13.80 1.74
N LYS A 110 -29.56 14.95 1.64
CA LYS A 110 -31.03 15.03 1.57
C LYS A 110 -31.48 14.37 0.27
N ILE A 111 -31.63 13.06 0.28
CA ILE A 111 -32.42 12.37 -0.73
C ILE A 111 -33.83 12.90 -0.52
N GLY A 112 -34.27 13.79 -1.43
CA GLY A 112 -35.60 14.35 -1.38
C GLY A 112 -36.60 13.21 -1.38
N ASN A 113 -37.29 13.01 -0.26
CA ASN A 113 -38.58 12.35 -0.26
C ASN A 113 -39.49 13.25 -1.10
N ASN A 114 -39.55 12.97 -2.41
CA ASN A 114 -40.70 13.33 -3.22
C ASN A 114 -41.85 12.41 -2.79
N GLU A 115 -42.36 12.65 -1.58
CA GLU A 115 -43.73 12.30 -1.20
C GLU A 115 -44.49 13.62 -1.12
N GLY A 116 -45.44 13.81 -2.04
CA GLY A 116 -46.31 14.98 -2.14
C GLY A 116 -46.62 15.36 -3.57
#